data_AF-A0A852VLP1-F1
#
_entry.id   AF-A0A852VLP1-F1
#
_cell.length_a   1.000
_cell.length_b   1.000
_cell.length_c   1.000
_cell.angle_alpha   90.00
_cell.angle_beta   90.00
_cell.angle_gamma   90.00
#
_symmetry.space_group_name_H-M   'P 1'
#
loop_
_entity.id
_entity.type
_entity.pdbx_description
1 polymer ?
#
loop_
_entity_poly.entity_id
_entity_poly.type
_entity_poly.pdbx_seq_one_letter_code
_entity_poly.pdbx_strand_id
1 'polypeptide(L)'
;MNDKEQALEVVRSVIAETGIESEPGTRDGELVVSLPGEKKLKTVASLVVGEQALSVTAFVIRNADENHGEFYRFLLRRNLRMPLLAYSIDSSGDVYVNGRIPLRAVSPQVVDQVLGVLLEAADEPFNELLLIGFRSSMQKEWDWRVSRGESLRNLEAFRSVLEH
;
A
#
# COMPACT_ATOMS: atom_id res chain seq x y z
N MET A 1 -28.83 -0.28 -16.12
CA MET A 1 -27.51 -0.11 -15.49
C MET A 1 -26.59 -1.14 -16.09
N ASN A 2 -25.49 -0.73 -16.69
CA ASN A 2 -24.48 -1.68 -17.20
C ASN A 2 -23.55 -2.14 -16.06
N ASP A 3 -22.76 -3.20 -16.29
CA ASP A 3 -21.87 -3.78 -15.28
C ASP A 3 -20.89 -2.76 -14.66
N LYS A 4 -20.46 -1.76 -15.44
CA LYS A 4 -19.54 -0.70 -15.00
C LYS A 4 -20.23 0.26 -14.03
N GLU A 5 -21.42 0.73 -14.36
CA GLU A 5 -22.23 1.60 -13.49
C GLU A 5 -22.55 0.90 -12.17
N GLN A 6 -22.94 -0.37 -12.22
CA GLN A 6 -23.24 -1.16 -11.03
C GLN A 6 -22.00 -1.35 -10.14
N ALA A 7 -20.85 -1.70 -10.73
CA ALA A 7 -19.60 -1.85 -9.99
C ALA A 7 -19.14 -0.52 -9.36
N LEU A 8 -19.30 0.60 -10.08
CA LEU A 8 -18.97 1.93 -9.57
C LEU A 8 -19.87 2.32 -8.38
N GLU A 9 -21.17 2.03 -8.46
CA GLU A 9 -22.10 2.24 -7.34
C GLU A 9 -21.68 1.42 -6.12
N VAL A 10 -21.39 0.13 -6.30
CA VAL A 10 -20.92 -0.75 -5.21
C VAL A 10 -19.65 -0.21 -4.55
N VAL A 11 -18.64 0.17 -5.34
CA VAL A 11 -17.37 0.72 -4.81
C VAL A 11 -17.62 2.00 -4.02
N ARG A 12 -18.43 2.92 -4.55
CA ARG A 12 -18.74 4.19 -3.87
C ARG A 12 -19.51 3.98 -2.57
N SER A 13 -20.49 3.09 -2.57
CA SER A 13 -21.30 2.79 -1.38
C SER A 13 -20.46 2.19 -0.27
N VAL A 14 -19.61 1.19 -0.56
CA VAL A 14 -18.70 0.61 0.44
C VAL A 14 -17.75 1.66 1.00
N ILE A 15 -17.12 2.47 0.14
CA ILE A 15 -16.20 3.51 0.62
C ILE A 15 -16.91 4.54 1.50
N ALA A 16 -18.12 4.96 1.14
CA ALA A 16 -18.91 5.87 1.96
C ALA A 16 -19.27 5.26 3.33
N GLU A 17 -19.64 3.97 3.37
CA GLU A 17 -19.98 3.24 4.59
C GLU A 17 -18.78 3.07 5.53
N THR A 18 -17.58 2.83 4.98
CA THR A 18 -16.34 2.69 5.78
C THR A 18 -15.86 4.00 6.40
N GLY A 19 -16.33 5.16 5.90
CA GLY A 19 -15.84 6.47 6.32
C GLY A 19 -14.40 6.77 5.89
N ILE A 20 -13.83 5.96 4.99
CA ILE A 20 -12.49 6.19 4.44
C ILE A 20 -12.50 7.48 3.60
N GLU A 21 -11.52 8.34 3.83
CA GLU A 21 -11.28 9.53 3.02
C GLU A 21 -11.15 9.13 1.54
N SER A 22 -11.97 9.74 0.68
CA SER A 22 -11.92 9.47 -0.75
C SER A 22 -12.23 10.69 -1.58
N GLU A 23 -11.65 10.73 -2.78
CA GLU A 23 -11.85 11.78 -3.77
C GLU A 23 -11.90 11.18 -5.19
N PRO A 24 -12.60 11.83 -6.14
CA PRO A 24 -12.54 11.41 -7.54
C PRO A 24 -11.12 11.53 -8.09
N GLY A 25 -10.69 10.51 -8.85
CA GLY A 25 -9.43 10.57 -9.57
C GLY A 25 -9.51 11.35 -10.89
N THR A 26 -8.43 11.31 -11.67
CA THR A 26 -8.36 11.99 -12.97
C THR A 26 -8.94 11.14 -14.10
N ARG A 27 -9.02 9.82 -13.91
CA ARG A 27 -9.56 8.88 -14.90
C ARG A 27 -11.06 8.66 -14.68
N ASP A 28 -11.75 8.36 -15.77
CA ASP A 28 -13.14 7.94 -15.69
C ASP A 28 -13.29 6.67 -14.83
N GLY A 29 -14.29 6.67 -13.95
CA GLY A 29 -14.51 5.59 -12.98
C GLY A 29 -13.44 5.45 -11.89
N GLU A 30 -12.54 6.43 -11.71
CA GLU A 30 -11.51 6.40 -10.68
C GLU A 30 -11.96 7.02 -9.36
N LEU A 31 -11.67 6.31 -8.27
CA LEU A 31 -11.76 6.80 -6.90
C LEU A 31 -10.40 6.63 -6.22
N VAL A 32 -9.87 7.70 -5.66
CA VAL A 32 -8.65 7.69 -4.86
C VAL A 32 -9.07 7.60 -3.40
N VAL A 33 -8.60 6.59 -2.70
CA VAL A 33 -8.95 6.31 -1.30
C VAL A 33 -7.71 6.36 -0.42
N SER A 34 -7.92 6.71 0.84
CA SER A 34 -6.88 7.03 1.80
C SER A 34 -7.02 6.16 3.04
N LEU A 35 -6.38 4.99 3.02
CA LEU A 35 -6.49 4.01 4.11
C LEU A 35 -5.58 4.39 5.29
N PRO A 36 -6.10 4.43 6.53
CA PRO A 36 -5.29 4.70 7.71
C PRO A 36 -4.49 3.45 8.10
N GLY A 37 -3.18 3.60 8.30
CA GLY A 37 -2.29 2.53 8.77
C GLY A 37 -1.59 2.90 10.08
N GLU A 38 -1.10 1.90 10.81
CA GLU A 38 -0.39 2.11 12.07
C GLU A 38 1.10 2.38 11.86
N LYS A 39 1.75 1.56 11.01
CA LYS A 39 3.18 1.65 10.70
C LYS A 39 3.42 2.59 9.53
N LYS A 40 2.67 2.40 8.45
CA LYS A 40 2.58 3.30 7.32
C LYS A 40 1.35 4.17 7.51
N LEU A 41 1.57 5.32 8.16
CA LEU A 41 0.54 6.29 8.59
C LEU A 41 -0.64 6.46 7.63
N LYS A 42 -0.38 6.46 6.32
CA LYS A 42 -1.42 6.57 5.30
C LYS A 42 -1.04 5.75 4.06
N THR A 43 -1.97 4.97 3.54
CA THR A 43 -1.85 4.30 2.24
C THR A 43 -2.87 4.87 1.27
N VAL A 44 -2.37 5.56 0.25
CA VAL A 44 -3.20 6.06 -0.85
C VAL A 44 -3.32 4.97 -1.91
N ALA A 45 -4.55 4.67 -2.29
CA ALA A 45 -4.88 3.69 -3.30
C ALA A 45 -5.80 4.25 -4.37
N SER A 46 -5.58 3.83 -5.61
CA SER A 46 -6.43 4.12 -6.76
C SER A 46 -7.29 2.90 -7.08
N LEU A 47 -8.61 3.13 -7.10
CA LEU A 47 -9.63 2.16 -7.51
C LEU A 47 -10.25 2.65 -8.82
N VAL A 48 -9.99 1.94 -9.92
CA VAL A 48 -10.48 2.33 -11.26
C VAL A 48 -11.47 1.30 -11.76
N VAL A 49 -12.75 1.67 -11.87
CA VAL A 49 -13.78 0.85 -12.50
C VAL A 49 -13.74 1.09 -14.01
N GLY A 50 -13.02 0.24 -14.73
CA GLY A 50 -12.95 0.27 -16.19
C GLY A 50 -14.10 -0.50 -16.85
N GLU A 51 -13.97 -0.77 -18.14
CA GLU A 51 -15.01 -1.49 -18.92
C GLU A 51 -15.15 -2.98 -18.57
N GLN A 52 -14.10 -3.60 -18.02
CA GLN A 52 -14.06 -5.06 -17.81
C GLN A 52 -13.67 -5.47 -16.39
N ALA A 53 -13.03 -4.58 -15.63
CA ALA A 53 -12.54 -4.90 -14.30
C ALA A 53 -12.41 -3.65 -13.44
N LEU A 54 -12.55 -3.85 -12.13
CA LEU A 54 -12.02 -2.97 -11.10
C LEU A 54 -10.52 -3.21 -10.98
N SER A 55 -9.73 -2.18 -11.27
CA SER A 55 -8.28 -2.18 -11.06
C SER A 55 -7.95 -1.48 -9.75
N VAL A 56 -7.07 -2.10 -8.96
CA VAL A 56 -6.63 -1.60 -7.66
C VAL A 56 -5.14 -1.37 -7.74
N THR A 57 -4.65 -0.23 -7.26
CA THR A 57 -3.21 0.04 -7.18
C THR A 57 -2.90 0.95 -6.00
N ALA A 58 -1.94 0.57 -5.16
CA ALA A 58 -1.37 1.42 -4.14
C ALA A 58 0.14 1.39 -4.17
N PHE A 59 0.76 2.55 -4.00
CA PHE A 59 2.19 2.65 -3.77
C PHE A 59 2.50 2.20 -2.35
N VAL A 60 3.48 1.31 -2.18
CA VAL A 60 3.90 0.80 -0.87
C VAL A 60 5.12 1.56 -0.37
N ILE A 61 6.23 1.46 -1.12
CA ILE A 61 7.54 1.97 -0.71
C ILE A 61 8.40 2.18 -1.95
N ARG A 62 9.33 3.14 -1.86
CA ARG A 62 10.32 3.42 -2.90
C ARG A 62 11.21 2.19 -3.11
N ASN A 63 11.92 2.17 -4.23
CA ASN A 63 12.99 1.20 -4.45
C ASN A 63 13.94 1.16 -3.26
N ALA A 64 14.30 -0.05 -2.82
CA ALA A 64 15.22 -0.25 -1.72
C ALA A 64 16.60 0.35 -2.04
N ASP A 65 17.29 0.90 -1.04
CA ASP A 65 18.66 1.39 -1.20
C ASP A 65 19.65 0.21 -1.27
N GLU A 66 19.33 -0.89 -0.57
CA GLU A 66 20.19 -2.06 -0.39
C GLU A 66 19.40 -3.39 -0.32
N ASN A 67 20.10 -4.52 -0.34
CA ASN A 67 19.53 -5.87 -0.16
C ASN A 67 18.36 -6.26 -1.08
N HIS A 68 18.28 -5.71 -2.29
CA HIS A 68 17.22 -5.94 -3.28
C HIS A 68 16.76 -7.40 -3.43
N GLY A 69 17.71 -8.36 -3.48
CA GLY A 69 17.37 -9.78 -3.65
C GLY A 69 16.63 -10.38 -2.45
N GLU A 70 16.97 -9.97 -1.22
CA GLU A 70 16.25 -10.36 -0.01
C GLU A 70 14.91 -9.63 0.08
N PHE A 71 14.92 -8.33 -0.20
CA PHE A 71 13.75 -7.47 -0.20
C PHE A 71 12.64 -8.00 -1.12
N TYR A 72 12.97 -8.32 -2.38
CA TYR A 72 11.99 -8.89 -3.30
C TYR A 72 11.59 -10.33 -2.96
N ARG A 73 12.52 -11.16 -2.45
CA ARG A 73 12.18 -12.51 -1.99
C ARG A 73 11.17 -12.47 -0.83
N PHE A 74 11.32 -11.52 0.08
CA PHE A 74 10.38 -11.30 1.18
C PHE A 74 8.98 -10.97 0.64
N LEU A 75 8.88 -10.02 -0.29
CA LEU A 75 7.60 -9.65 -0.93
C LEU A 75 6.97 -10.82 -1.70
N LEU A 76 7.76 -11.55 -2.48
CA LEU A 76 7.29 -12.72 -3.24
C LEU A 76 6.76 -13.84 -2.34
N ARG A 77 7.37 -14.05 -1.16
CA ARG A 77 6.86 -15.01 -0.17
C ARG A 77 5.51 -14.57 0.39
N ARG A 78 5.31 -13.27 0.63
CA ARG A 78 4.01 -12.75 1.08
C ARG A 78 2.91 -12.91 0.03
N ASN A 79 3.24 -12.82 -1.26
CA ASN A 79 2.26 -13.08 -2.33
C ASN A 79 1.60 -14.47 -2.23
N LEU A 80 2.25 -15.48 -1.64
CA LEU A 80 1.66 -16.83 -1.48
C LEU A 80 0.39 -16.86 -0.62
N ARG A 81 0.20 -15.86 0.25
CA ARG A 81 -0.94 -15.78 1.17
C ARG A 81 -1.88 -14.61 0.88
N MET A 82 -1.63 -13.83 -0.17
CA MET A 82 -2.45 -12.67 -0.51
C MET A 82 -3.57 -13.04 -1.49
N PRO A 83 -4.85 -12.93 -1.09
CA PRO A 83 -5.95 -13.09 -2.03
C PRO A 83 -6.14 -11.81 -2.85
N LEU A 84 -6.54 -11.95 -4.11
CA LEU A 84 -6.94 -10.88 -5.06
C LEU A 84 -5.85 -9.90 -5.51
N LEU A 85 -4.90 -9.57 -4.63
CA LEU A 85 -3.86 -8.58 -4.84
C LEU A 85 -2.47 -9.22 -4.76
N ALA A 86 -1.47 -8.58 -5.35
CA ALA A 86 -0.08 -9.00 -5.27
C ALA A 86 0.86 -7.80 -5.23
N TYR A 87 2.03 -7.98 -4.62
CA TYR A 87 3.16 -7.07 -4.80
C TYR A 87 3.71 -7.15 -6.22
N SER A 88 4.12 -5.99 -6.71
CA SER A 88 4.75 -5.78 -8.00
C SER A 88 5.77 -4.65 -7.89
N ILE A 89 6.65 -4.54 -8.90
CA ILE A 89 7.62 -3.44 -9.01
C ILE A 89 7.47 -2.74 -10.35
N ASP A 90 7.76 -1.44 -10.38
CA ASP A 90 7.91 -0.70 -11.63
C ASP A 90 9.34 -0.79 -12.19
N SER A 91 9.63 -0.03 -13.25
CA SER A 91 10.96 0.03 -13.86
C SER A 91 12.04 0.64 -12.96
N SER A 92 11.65 1.42 -11.95
CA SER A 92 12.55 2.04 -10.98
C SER A 92 12.82 1.13 -9.78
N GLY A 93 12.04 0.05 -9.63
CA GLY A 93 12.05 -0.83 -8.47
C GLY A 93 11.12 -0.38 -7.34
N ASP A 94 10.31 0.66 -7.55
CA ASP A 94 9.29 1.12 -6.61
C ASP A 94 8.22 0.03 -6.45
N VAL A 95 7.83 -0.25 -5.22
CA VAL A 95 6.92 -1.35 -4.89
C VAL A 95 5.48 -0.86 -4.86
N TYR A 96 4.62 -1.62 -5.53
CA TYR A 96 3.17 -1.43 -5.55
C TYR A 96 2.46 -2.71 -5.10
N VAL A 97 1.27 -2.56 -4.53
CA VAL A 97 0.27 -3.63 -4.45
C VAL A 97 -0.78 -3.34 -5.50
N ASN A 98 -1.09 -4.31 -6.36
CA ASN A 98 -2.12 -4.16 -7.38
C ASN A 98 -2.96 -5.44 -7.56
N GLY A 99 -4.10 -5.29 -8.22
CA GLY A 99 -4.97 -6.39 -8.60
C GLY A 99 -6.04 -5.97 -9.59
N ARG A 100 -6.67 -6.95 -10.24
CA ARG A 100 -7.75 -6.76 -11.22
C ARG A 100 -8.89 -7.72 -10.94
N ILE A 101 -10.06 -7.18 -10.63
CA ILE A 101 -11.26 -7.92 -10.28
C ILE A 101 -12.28 -7.77 -11.42
N PRO A 102 -12.73 -8.85 -12.07
CA PRO A 102 -13.77 -8.77 -13.10
C PRO A 102 -15.04 -8.09 -12.57
N LEU A 103 -15.70 -7.22 -13.36
CA LEU A 103 -16.86 -6.45 -12.88
C LEU A 103 -17.97 -7.32 -12.30
N ARG A 104 -18.24 -8.49 -12.92
CA ARG A 104 -19.21 -9.48 -12.42
C ARG A 104 -18.93 -10.01 -11.01
N ALA A 105 -17.69 -9.90 -10.53
CA ALA A 105 -17.27 -10.34 -9.20
C ALA A 105 -17.20 -9.17 -8.22
N VAL A 106 -17.46 -7.94 -8.66
CA VAL A 106 -17.48 -6.76 -7.77
C VAL A 106 -18.76 -6.81 -6.94
N SER A 107 -18.60 -7.10 -5.66
CA SER A 107 -19.66 -7.05 -4.64
C SER A 107 -19.16 -6.28 -3.42
N PRO A 108 -20.05 -5.85 -2.51
CA PRO A 108 -19.63 -5.17 -1.30
C PRO A 108 -18.56 -5.94 -0.51
N GLN A 109 -18.72 -7.26 -0.39
CA GLN A 109 -17.79 -8.13 0.33
C GLN A 109 -16.43 -8.22 -0.36
N VAL A 110 -16.39 -8.24 -1.70
CA VAL A 110 -15.12 -8.28 -2.44
C VAL A 110 -14.40 -6.94 -2.35
N VAL A 111 -15.13 -5.81 -2.39
CA VAL A 111 -14.53 -4.48 -2.21
C VAL A 111 -13.97 -4.34 -0.80
N ASP A 112 -14.73 -4.73 0.24
CA ASP A 112 -14.25 -4.74 1.62
C ASP A 112 -12.99 -5.61 1.79
N GLN A 113 -13.00 -6.83 1.24
CA GLN A 113 -11.83 -7.71 1.26
C GLN A 113 -10.61 -7.09 0.56
N VAL A 114 -10.81 -6.43 -0.59
CA VAL A 114 -9.73 -5.71 -1.29
C VAL A 114 -9.11 -4.64 -0.41
N LEU A 115 -9.93 -3.84 0.28
CA LEU A 115 -9.46 -2.77 1.16
C LEU A 115 -8.67 -3.34 2.35
N GLY A 116 -9.17 -4.41 2.96
CA GLY A 116 -8.49 -5.12 4.05
C GLY A 116 -7.13 -5.68 3.62
N VAL A 117 -7.08 -6.41 2.51
CA VAL A 117 -5.82 -6.96 1.96
C VAL A 117 -4.85 -5.85 1.62
N LEU A 118 -5.33 -4.75 1.05
CA LEU A 118 -4.48 -3.62 0.68
C LEU A 118 -3.85 -2.94 1.90
N LEU A 119 -4.64 -2.74 2.96
CA LEU A 119 -4.16 -2.20 4.21
C LEU A 119 -3.11 -3.12 4.85
N GLU A 120 -3.42 -4.41 4.99
CA GLU A 120 -2.47 -5.40 5.54
C GLU A 120 -1.17 -5.45 4.73
N ALA A 121 -1.28 -5.45 3.40
CA ALA A 121 -0.13 -5.54 2.52
C ALA A 121 0.76 -4.29 2.56
N ALA A 122 0.19 -3.11 2.80
CA ALA A 122 0.94 -1.87 2.87
C ALA A 122 1.48 -1.55 4.26
N ASP A 123 0.77 -1.95 5.32
CA ASP A 123 1.08 -1.58 6.70
C ASP A 123 1.90 -2.64 7.44
N GLU A 124 1.44 -3.91 7.46
CA GLU A 124 2.05 -4.97 8.25
C GLU A 124 3.56 -5.14 8.00
N PRO A 125 4.05 -5.24 6.75
CA PRO A 125 5.47 -5.48 6.47
C PRO A 125 6.33 -4.20 6.50
N PHE A 126 5.75 -3.01 6.71
CA PHE A 126 6.44 -1.76 6.41
C PHE A 126 7.78 -1.58 7.13
N ASN A 127 7.82 -1.86 8.44
CA ASN A 127 9.06 -1.77 9.22
C ASN A 127 10.10 -2.81 8.81
N GLU A 128 9.66 -4.02 8.45
CA GLU A 128 10.56 -5.08 7.98
C GLU A 128 11.20 -4.68 6.65
N LEU A 129 10.41 -4.09 5.74
CA LEU A 129 10.93 -3.55 4.47
C LEU A 129 11.96 -2.44 4.71
N LEU A 130 11.70 -1.56 5.67
CA LEU A 130 12.68 -0.52 6.05
C LEU A 130 13.98 -1.14 6.58
N LEU A 131 13.90 -2.16 7.44
CA LEU A 131 15.08 -2.85 7.97
C LEU A 131 15.86 -3.61 6.91
N ILE A 132 15.19 -4.22 5.93
CA ILE A 132 15.87 -4.94 4.85
C ILE A 132 16.51 -3.95 3.87
N GLY A 133 15.74 -2.96 3.41
CA GLY A 133 16.09 -2.14 2.25
C GLY A 133 16.69 -0.77 2.54
N PHE A 134 16.63 -0.28 3.77
CA PHE A 134 16.95 1.12 4.11
C PHE A 134 17.75 1.27 5.42
N ARG A 135 18.30 0.18 5.97
CA ARG A 135 18.96 0.20 7.28
C ARG A 135 20.11 1.21 7.33
N SER A 136 20.97 1.19 6.32
CA SER A 136 22.13 2.08 6.24
C SER A 136 21.73 3.55 6.12
N SER A 137 20.65 3.88 5.41
CA SER A 137 20.17 5.25 5.29
C SER A 137 19.44 5.70 6.56
N MET A 138 18.67 4.82 7.20
CA MET A 138 18.10 5.06 8.53
C MET A 138 19.15 5.32 9.61
N GLN A 139 20.27 4.58 9.62
CA GLN A 139 21.36 4.82 10.59
C GLN A 139 21.98 6.21 10.40
N LYS A 140 22.24 6.62 9.17
CA LYS A 140 22.80 7.97 8.89
C LYS A 140 21.85 9.07 9.36
N GLU A 141 20.54 8.90 9.12
CA GLU A 141 19.52 9.83 9.58
C GLU A 141 19.44 9.87 11.12
N TRP A 142 19.52 8.71 11.77
CA TRP A 142 19.56 8.60 13.23
C TRP A 142 20.73 9.40 13.81
N ASP A 143 21.96 9.12 13.37
CA ASP A 143 23.17 9.76 13.85
C ASP A 143 23.13 11.28 13.62
N TRP A 144 22.61 11.71 12.46
CA TRP A 144 22.42 13.13 12.14
C TRP A 144 21.44 13.80 13.11
N ARG A 145 20.28 13.19 13.38
CA ARG A 145 19.27 13.74 14.29
C ARG A 145 19.78 13.83 15.72
N VAL A 146 20.45 12.78 16.20
CA VAL A 146 21.06 12.75 17.54
C VAL A 146 22.10 13.87 17.67
N SER A 147 22.97 14.05 16.67
CA SER A 147 24.02 15.09 16.71
C SER A 147 23.48 16.52 16.75
N ARG A 148 22.24 16.75 16.31
CA ARG A 148 21.60 18.07 16.22
C ARG A 148 20.46 18.29 17.21
N GLY A 149 20.10 17.28 18.00
CA GLY A 149 18.95 17.34 18.90
C GLY A 149 17.60 17.40 18.16
N GLU A 150 17.54 16.88 16.94
CA GLU A 150 16.32 16.82 16.14
C GLU A 150 15.40 15.68 16.61
N SER A 151 14.10 15.80 16.33
CA SER A 151 13.09 14.83 16.79
C SER A 151 13.30 13.43 16.20
N LEU A 152 13.32 12.37 17.02
CA LEU A 152 13.46 10.97 16.58
C LEU A 152 12.13 10.24 16.34
N ARG A 153 11.00 10.96 16.41
CA ARG A 153 9.64 10.36 16.42
C ARG A 153 9.41 9.29 15.35
N ASN A 154 9.90 9.50 14.12
CA ASN A 154 9.70 8.57 13.00
C ASN A 154 10.67 7.39 12.98
N LEU A 155 11.78 7.47 13.72
CA LEU A 155 12.78 6.41 13.87
C LEU A 155 12.64 5.65 15.19
N GLU A 156 11.76 6.10 16.08
CA GLU A 156 11.59 5.55 17.43
C GLU A 156 11.26 4.04 17.40
N ALA A 157 10.47 3.60 16.41
CA ALA A 157 10.17 2.18 16.18
C ALA A 157 11.42 1.32 15.89
N PHE A 158 12.53 1.94 15.50
CA PHE A 158 13.81 1.29 15.14
C PHE A 158 14.92 1.55 16.16
N ARG A 159 14.65 2.26 17.27
CA ARG A 159 15.65 2.62 18.29
C ARG A 159 16.52 1.44 18.69
N SER A 160 15.91 0.30 19.00
CA SER A 160 16.63 -0.93 19.43
C SER A 160 17.67 -1.45 18.43
N VAL A 161 17.58 -1.05 17.15
CA VAL A 161 18.48 -1.48 16.07
C VAL A 161 19.44 -0.37 15.65
N LEU A 162 19.16 0.89 16.01
CA LEU A 162 19.92 2.07 15.59
C LEU A 162 20.77 2.68 16.72
N GLU A 163 20.31 2.57 17.97
CA GLU A 163 20.99 3.05 19.17
C GLU A 163 22.08 2.05 19.60
N HIS A 164 23.33 2.51 19.61
CA HIS A 164 24.52 1.74 20.02
C HIS A 164 25.37 2.55 20.99
#